data_AF-A0A534JZB5-F1
#
_entry.id   AF-A0A534JZB5-F1
#
_cell.length_a   1.000
_cell.length_b   1.000
_cell.length_c   1.000
_cell.angle_alpha   90.00
_cell.angle_beta   90.00
_cell.angle_gamma   90.00
#
_symmetry.space_group_name_H-M   'P 1'
#
loop_
_entity.id
_entity.type
_entity.pdbx_description
1 polymer ?
#
loop_
_entity_poly.entity_id
_entity_poly.type
_entity_poly.pdbx_seq_one_letter_code
_entity_poly.pdbx_strand_id
1 'polypeptide(L)'
;TRDVVRVYEKKYDTVRLYRQGGTRGRGRNVGIAKARGEAVAFIDGDAIANPFWLKEIREGLREYDVVAGRTIQIGYRPFEELERVELIVGGTDVTHPSSNLAYRKRVLLEIGGFDEWFVT
;
A
#
# COMPACT_ATOMS: atom_id res chain seq x y z
N THR A 1 -18.29 -2.84 5.55
CA THR A 1 -17.19 -1.99 5.02
C THR A 1 -17.60 -1.12 3.84
N ARG A 2 -18.08 -1.67 2.70
CA ARG A 2 -18.43 -0.86 1.51
C ARG A 2 -19.35 0.32 1.80
N ASP A 3 -20.43 0.09 2.53
CA ASP A 3 -21.45 1.11 2.77
C ASP A 3 -20.92 2.21 3.70
N VAL A 4 -19.95 1.90 4.58
CA VAL A 4 -19.19 2.88 5.35
C VAL A 4 -18.38 3.78 4.41
N VAL A 5 -17.60 3.21 3.48
CA VAL A 5 -16.80 4.01 2.52
C VAL A 5 -17.71 4.93 1.69
N ARG A 6 -18.90 4.48 1.30
CA ARG A 6 -19.87 5.33 0.57
C ARG A 6 -20.36 6.53 1.38
N VAL A 7 -20.49 6.41 2.69
CA VAL A 7 -20.82 7.55 3.56
C VAL A 7 -19.68 8.57 3.53
N TYR A 8 -18.43 8.12 3.60
CA TYR A 8 -17.26 8.99 3.54
C TYR A 8 -17.02 9.60 2.16
N GLU A 9 -17.26 8.86 1.07
CA GLU A 9 -17.21 9.38 -0.31
C GLU A 9 -18.18 10.53 -0.53
N LYS A 10 -19.37 10.52 0.09
CA LYS A 10 -20.31 11.65 0.05
C LYS A 10 -19.85 12.86 0.85
N LYS A 11 -18.97 12.65 1.85
CA LYS A 11 -18.53 13.69 2.79
C LYS A 11 -17.20 14.34 2.37
N TYR A 12 -16.36 13.60 1.65
CA TYR A 12 -15.01 14.03 1.29
C TYR A 12 -14.71 13.73 -0.18
N ASP A 13 -14.41 14.76 -0.97
CA ASP A 13 -14.10 14.63 -2.42
C ASP A 13 -12.81 13.84 -2.71
N THR A 14 -11.98 13.66 -1.68
CA THR A 14 -10.72 12.90 -1.72
C THR A 14 -10.93 11.41 -1.48
N VAL A 15 -12.08 10.98 -0.97
CA VAL A 15 -12.41 9.57 -0.74
C VAL A 15 -13.21 9.05 -1.91
N ARG A 16 -12.77 7.94 -2.52
CA ARG A 16 -13.43 7.32 -3.66
C ARG A 16 -13.50 5.81 -3.49
N LEU A 17 -14.62 5.20 -3.87
CA LEU A 17 -14.82 3.76 -3.85
C LEU A 17 -14.86 3.21 -5.28
N TYR A 18 -13.86 2.39 -5.63
CA TYR A 18 -13.86 1.62 -6.87
C TYR A 18 -14.18 0.17 -6.58
N ARG A 19 -15.12 -0.41 -7.34
CA ARG A 19 -15.47 -1.82 -7.26
C ARG A 19 -14.91 -2.54 -8.47
N GLN A 20 -14.03 -3.50 -8.22
CA GLN A 20 -13.42 -4.33 -9.25
C GLN A 20 -13.46 -5.78 -8.79
N GLY A 21 -13.94 -6.68 -9.66
CA GLY A 21 -13.76 -8.12 -9.47
C GLY A 21 -12.37 -8.54 -9.95
N GLY A 22 -11.76 -9.51 -9.28
CA GLY A 22 -10.45 -10.06 -9.66
C GLY A 22 -9.55 -10.33 -8.46
N THR A 23 -8.26 -10.46 -8.72
CA THR A 23 -7.22 -10.71 -7.72
C THR A 23 -6.83 -9.43 -6.96
N ARG A 24 -6.04 -9.60 -5.89
CA ARG A 24 -5.45 -8.48 -5.13
C ARG A 24 -4.61 -7.57 -6.04
N GLY A 25 -3.80 -8.15 -6.92
CA GLY A 25 -2.99 -7.41 -7.90
C GLY A 25 -3.85 -6.54 -8.81
N ARG A 26 -4.91 -7.10 -9.39
CA ARG A 26 -5.86 -6.34 -10.22
C ARG A 26 -6.52 -5.19 -9.47
N GLY A 27 -6.91 -5.40 -8.21
CA GLY A 27 -7.46 -4.34 -7.36
C GLY A 27 -6.48 -3.18 -7.17
N ARG A 28 -5.20 -3.49 -6.89
CA ARG A 28 -4.13 -2.49 -6.74
C ARG A 28 -3.89 -1.73 -8.05
N ASN A 29 -3.82 -2.42 -9.19
CA ASN A 29 -3.64 -1.80 -10.50
C ASN A 29 -4.76 -0.81 -10.84
N VAL A 30 -6.02 -1.15 -10.53
CA VAL A 30 -7.13 -0.19 -10.67
C VAL A 30 -6.93 1.03 -9.79
N GLY A 31 -6.50 0.85 -8.54
CA GLY A 31 -6.15 1.95 -7.65
C GLY A 31 -5.06 2.86 -8.22
N ILE A 32 -3.95 2.28 -8.71
CA ILE A 32 -2.83 3.01 -9.33
C ILE A 32 -3.31 3.83 -10.53
N ALA A 33 -4.11 3.23 -11.40
CA ALA A 33 -4.64 3.89 -12.60
C ALA A 33 -5.55 5.08 -12.25
N LYS A 34 -6.32 5.00 -11.16
CA LYS A 34 -7.22 6.07 -10.71
C LYS A 34 -6.53 7.13 -9.84
N ALA A 35 -5.39 6.81 -9.22
CA ALA A 35 -4.63 7.74 -8.40
C ALA A 35 -4.18 8.97 -9.20
N ARG A 36 -4.25 10.16 -8.60
CA ARG A 36 -3.89 11.43 -9.26
C ARG A 36 -2.60 12.05 -8.75
N GLY A 37 -2.09 11.58 -7.62
CA GLY A 37 -0.84 12.06 -7.04
C GLY A 37 0.39 11.58 -7.80
N GLU A 38 1.50 12.26 -7.55
CA GLU A 38 2.83 11.88 -8.06
C GLU A 38 3.39 10.61 -7.41
N ALA A 39 2.79 10.19 -6.30
CA ALA A 39 3.10 8.98 -5.55
C ALA A 39 1.82 8.24 -5.15
N VAL A 40 1.95 6.94 -4.94
CA VAL A 40 0.89 6.05 -4.45
C VAL A 40 1.40 5.35 -3.20
N ALA A 41 0.68 5.54 -2.09
CA ALA A 41 0.90 4.81 -0.85
C ALA A 41 -0.21 3.78 -0.65
N PHE A 42 0.17 2.57 -0.26
CA PHE A 42 -0.73 1.45 -0.03
C PHE A 42 -0.87 1.22 1.48
N ILE A 43 -2.10 0.93 1.90
CA ILE A 43 -2.45 0.57 3.27
C ILE A 43 -3.62 -0.41 3.26
N ASP A 44 -3.61 -1.36 4.18
CA ASP A 44 -4.67 -2.37 4.28
C ASP A 44 -5.89 -1.82 5.05
N GLY A 45 -7.06 -2.43 4.80
CA GLY A 45 -8.33 -1.97 5.38
C GLY A 45 -8.50 -2.25 6.88
N ASP A 46 -7.61 -3.05 7.45
CA ASP A 46 -7.50 -3.43 8.86
C ASP A 46 -6.27 -2.79 9.55
N ALA A 47 -5.53 -1.93 8.86
CA ALA A 47 -4.38 -1.23 9.41
C ALA A 47 -4.76 0.07 10.11
N ILE A 48 -3.98 0.43 11.14
CA ILE A 48 -4.05 1.72 11.82
C ILE A 48 -2.84 2.56 11.40
N ALA A 49 -3.08 3.66 10.69
CA ALA A 49 -2.02 4.57 10.29
C ALA A 49 -1.49 5.37 11.49
N ASN A 50 -0.17 5.41 11.67
CA ASN A 50 0.45 6.33 12.61
C ASN A 50 0.12 7.78 12.23
N PRO A 51 -0.11 8.71 13.19
CA PRO A 51 -0.40 10.12 12.87
C PRO A 51 0.66 10.80 11.97
N PHE A 52 1.91 10.35 12.01
CA PHE A 52 3.00 10.86 11.18
C PHE A 52 3.25 10.04 9.90
N TRP A 53 2.46 9.01 9.63
CA TRP A 53 2.67 8.06 8.52
C TRP A 53 2.88 8.75 7.16
N LEU A 54 1.99 9.67 6.78
CA LEU A 54 2.13 10.41 5.51
C LEU A 54 3.29 11.41 5.53
N LYS A 55 3.65 11.98 6.69
CA LYS A 55 4.80 12.89 6.82
C LYS A 55 6.09 12.13 6.51
N GLU A 56 6.30 10.99 7.15
CA GLU A 56 7.51 10.19 6.98
C GLU A 56 7.60 9.56 5.60
N ILE A 57 6.49 9.08 5.02
CA ILE A 57 6.46 8.64 3.61
C ILE A 57 6.89 9.76 2.67
N ARG A 58 6.36 10.98 2.86
CA ARG A 58 6.72 12.12 2.00
C ARG A 58 8.18 12.49 2.14
N GLU A 59 8.75 12.39 3.33
CA GLU A 59 10.17 12.65 3.56
C GLU A 59 11.04 11.62 2.86
N GLY A 60 10.77 10.32 3.04
CA GLY A 60 11.50 9.26 2.33
C GLY A 60 11.40 9.38 0.81
N LEU A 61 10.23 9.76 0.29
CA LEU A 61 10.03 9.95 -1.16
C LEU A 61 10.76 11.17 -1.75
N ARG A 62 11.35 12.05 -0.94
CA ARG A 62 12.23 13.12 -1.43
C ARG A 62 13.56 12.57 -1.93
N GLU A 63 14.07 11.53 -1.27
CA GLU A 63 15.37 10.94 -1.56
C GLU A 63 15.26 9.65 -2.39
N TYR A 64 14.19 8.88 -2.18
CA TYR A 64 14.01 7.57 -2.79
C TYR A 64 12.73 7.48 -3.61
N ASP A 65 12.73 6.60 -4.62
CA ASP A 65 11.53 6.36 -5.43
C ASP A 65 10.55 5.37 -4.81
N VAL A 66 11.01 4.55 -3.87
CA VAL A 66 10.25 3.54 -3.14
C VAL A 66 10.57 3.67 -1.67
N VAL A 67 9.53 3.64 -0.82
CA VAL A 67 9.65 3.71 0.63
C VAL A 67 8.86 2.56 1.24
N ALA A 68 9.54 1.76 2.06
CA ALA A 68 8.94 0.73 2.90
C ALA A 68 8.88 1.20 4.34
N GLY A 69 7.67 1.26 4.89
CA GLY A 69 7.46 1.60 6.29
C GLY A 69 7.46 0.36 7.18
N ARG A 70 7.86 0.53 8.43
CA ARG A 70 7.75 -0.51 9.46
C ARG A 70 6.28 -0.85 9.72
N THR A 71 5.95 -2.14 9.77
CA THR A 71 4.66 -2.65 10.23
C THR A 71 4.80 -3.23 11.63
N ILE A 72 3.82 -2.98 12.50
CA ILE A 72 3.76 -3.55 13.85
C ILE A 72 2.50 -4.40 13.89
N GLN A 73 2.67 -5.71 14.09
CA GLN A 73 1.57 -6.65 14.25
C GLN A 73 1.02 -6.51 15.67
N ILE A 74 -0.31 -6.43 15.79
CA ILE A 74 -1.01 -6.31 17.08
C ILE A 74 -2.24 -7.22 17.11
N GLY A 75 -2.64 -7.70 18.29
CA GLY A 75 -3.86 -8.47 18.51
C GLY A 75 -3.59 -9.93 18.90
N TYR A 76 -3.82 -10.84 17.95
CA TYR A 76 -3.69 -12.27 18.23
C TYR A 76 -2.22 -12.66 18.32
N ARG A 77 -1.78 -13.09 19.51
CA ARG A 77 -0.37 -13.31 19.87
C ARG A 77 0.47 -14.09 18.83
N PRO A 78 -0.01 -15.18 18.22
CA PRO A 78 0.73 -15.84 17.13
C PRO A 78 1.07 -14.96 15.92
N PHE A 79 0.26 -13.94 15.60
CA PHE A 79 0.60 -12.97 14.55
C PHE A 79 1.56 -11.88 15.04
N GLU A 80 1.54 -11.56 16.34
CA GLU A 80 2.50 -10.62 16.94
C GLU A 80 3.92 -11.21 16.95
N GLU A 81 4.03 -12.52 17.21
CA GLU A 81 5.28 -13.27 17.24
C GLU A 81 5.73 -13.74 15.84
N LEU A 82 4.90 -13.56 14.81
CA LEU A 82 5.23 -13.95 13.44
C LEU A 82 6.27 -12.99 12.86
N GLU A 83 7.49 -13.48 12.69
CA GLU A 83 8.54 -12.74 12.00
C GLU A 83 8.41 -12.85 10.49
N ARG A 84 8.85 -11.79 9.80
CA ARG A 84 8.93 -11.78 8.35
C ARG A 84 10.22 -12.48 7.92
N VAL A 85 10.13 -13.30 6.89
CA VAL A 85 11.30 -13.85 6.21
C VAL A 85 11.79 -12.83 5.19
N GLU A 86 12.97 -12.28 5.45
CA GLU A 86 13.61 -11.27 4.62
C GLU A 86 14.33 -11.92 3.43
N LEU A 87 14.24 -11.30 2.25
CA LEU A 87 15.05 -11.67 1.10
C LEU A 87 15.85 -10.45 0.71
N ILE A 88 17.17 -10.54 0.84
CA ILE A 88 18.08 -9.44 0.54
C ILE A 88 18.62 -9.59 -0.87
N VAL A 89 18.38 -8.59 -1.72
CA VAL A 89 18.90 -8.48 -3.07
C VAL A 89 19.67 -7.17 -3.19
N GLY A 90 20.96 -7.24 -3.53
CA GLY A 90 21.80 -6.05 -3.65
C GLY A 90 21.89 -5.21 -2.37
N GLY A 91 21.83 -5.87 -1.20
CA GLY A 91 21.85 -5.19 0.11
C GLY A 91 20.50 -4.57 0.53
N THR A 92 19.45 -4.73 -0.28
CA THR A 92 18.11 -4.22 0.01
C THR A 92 17.14 -5.37 0.26
N ASP A 93 16.30 -5.22 1.27
CA ASP A 93 15.21 -6.15 1.52
C ASP A 93 14.04 -5.94 0.55
N VAL A 94 13.67 -6.99 -0.17
CA VAL A 94 12.62 -6.95 -1.21
C VAL A 94 11.32 -7.65 -0.80
N THR A 95 11.15 -8.08 0.45
CA THR A 95 9.93 -8.80 0.91
C THR A 95 9.01 -7.95 1.78
N HIS A 96 9.19 -6.63 1.80
CA HIS A 96 8.29 -5.74 2.53
C HIS A 96 6.84 -5.89 2.03
N PRO A 97 5.86 -6.01 2.95
CA PRO A 97 4.47 -6.17 2.56
C PRO A 97 3.93 -4.86 1.98
N SER A 98 3.10 -4.97 0.94
CA SER A 98 2.43 -3.81 0.34
C SER A 98 1.45 -3.10 1.26
N SER A 99 1.24 -3.59 2.48
CA SER A 99 0.39 -2.95 3.49
C SER A 99 0.99 -1.67 4.07
N ASN A 100 2.28 -1.40 3.80
CA ASN A 100 2.95 -0.15 4.17
C ASN A 100 4.08 0.20 3.18
N LEU A 101 3.74 0.26 1.89
CA LEU A 101 4.66 0.67 0.83
C LEU A 101 4.16 1.93 0.12
N ALA A 102 5.10 2.79 -0.26
CA ALA A 102 4.84 3.92 -1.13
C ALA A 102 5.81 3.93 -2.30
N TYR A 103 5.31 4.31 -3.47
CA TYR A 103 6.08 4.41 -4.69
C TYR A 103 5.82 5.75 -5.35
N ARG A 104 6.83 6.33 -5.98
CA ARG A 104 6.62 7.30 -7.04
C ARG A 104 5.77 6.64 -8.13
N LYS A 105 4.70 7.31 -8.56
CA LYS A 105 3.74 6.75 -9.51
C LYS A 105 4.42 6.39 -10.83
N ARG A 106 5.45 7.14 -11.25
CA ARG A 106 6.25 6.83 -12.44
C ARG A 106 6.87 5.44 -12.38
N VAL A 107 7.39 5.02 -11.22
CA VAL A 107 8.03 3.71 -11.04
C VAL A 107 6.99 2.59 -11.17
N LEU A 108 5.82 2.74 -10.56
CA LEU A 108 4.72 1.78 -10.72
C LEU A 108 4.30 1.60 -12.18
N LEU A 109 4.30 2.67 -12.97
CA LEU A 109 3.98 2.61 -14.40
C LEU A 109 5.09 1.93 -15.20
N GLU A 110 6.36 2.24 -14.88
CA GLU A 110 7.54 1.68 -15.55
C GLU A 110 7.67 0.17 -15.33
N ILE A 111 7.39 -0.32 -14.11
CA ILE A 111 7.44 -1.76 -13.79
C ILE A 111 6.18 -2.53 -14.21
N GLY A 112 5.16 -1.85 -14.76
CA GLY A 112 3.91 -2.48 -15.19
C GLY A 112 2.90 -2.80 -14.08
N GLY A 113 3.09 -2.25 -12.87
CA GLY A 113 2.21 -2.47 -11.72
C GLY A 113 2.41 -3.84 -11.05
N PHE A 114 1.34 -4.37 -10.47
CA PHE A 114 1.34 -5.70 -9.83
C PHE A 114 0.95 -6.77 -10.84
N ASP A 115 1.61 -7.93 -10.78
CA ASP A 115 1.17 -9.11 -11.53
C ASP A 115 -0.24 -9.52 -11.08
N GLU A 116 -1.20 -9.50 -11.99
CA GLU A 116 -2.59 -9.84 -11.71
C GLU A 116 -2.81 -11.34 -11.54
N TRP A 117 -1.89 -12.18 -12.02
CA TRP A 117 -1.95 -13.64 -11.94
C TRP A 117 -1.29 -14.19 -10.68
N PHE A 118 -0.49 -13.38 -9.98
CA PHE A 118 0.13 -13.78 -8.73
C PHE A 118 -0.91 -13.81 -7.60
N VAL A 119 -1.20 -15.02 -7.10
CA VAL A 119 -2.16 -15.28 -6.04
C VAL A 119 -1.41 -15.83 -4.82
N THR A 120 -1.57 -15.15 -3.68
CA THR A 120 -1.06 -15.54 -2.36
C THR A 120 -2.16 -15.69 -1.34
#